data_AF-A0A954LMP0-F1
#
_entry.id   AF-A0A954LMP0-F1
#
_cell.length_a   1.000
_cell.length_b   1.000
_cell.length_c   1.000
_cell.angle_alpha   90.00
_cell.angle_beta   90.00
_cell.angle_gamma   90.00
#
_symmetry.space_group_name_H-M   'P 1'
#
loop_
_entity.id
_entity.type
_entity.pdbx_description
1 polymer ?
#
loop_
_entity_poly.entity_id
_entity_poly.type
_entity_poly.pdbx_seq_one_letter_code
_entity_poly.pdbx_strand_id
1 'polypeptide(L)'
;GPFPRVDGYNLTYKKTGSTLAVVSKDEYKAPWAAFWYRGLGRSAVLTMEVAGTYTGEFGRWDFYDDFLINHARWLLGGTRMGDVYIDLEREGQDAVVTVELDPQRQSGLAKQPPKLFVVPPGDERQKVLLPDFQWVGPFTLQARFRMDQTGTYRTLVQTENGQLTRGPAVTLPYSPEFAPQLDSDTGGMILAQLAELSGGKSRVDVVSIFEDPPNSARMMPLLPYLVMAAIALLVVEIAGRRLSLWKRSMASAPDATTERSLDPELGYRERWLTRRRKKASQANVALANSPEKQKAETTVDHIYARAKQRARSRTQND
;
A
#
# COMPACT_ATOMS: atom_id res chain seq x y z
N GLY A 1 -4.29 42.98 -29.11
CA GLY A 1 -5.28 44.03 -29.41
C GLY A 1 -6.59 43.74 -28.68
N PRO A 2 -7.57 44.65 -28.71
CA PRO A 2 -8.93 44.37 -28.24
C PRO A 2 -9.55 43.24 -29.08
N PHE A 3 -10.42 42.43 -28.45
CA PHE A 3 -11.19 41.40 -29.15
C PHE A 3 -12.30 42.08 -29.99
N PRO A 4 -12.51 41.66 -31.25
CA PRO A 4 -13.44 42.32 -32.17
C PRO A 4 -14.90 42.09 -31.77
N ARG A 5 -15.81 42.85 -32.38
CA ARG A 5 -17.25 42.60 -32.22
C ARG A 5 -17.66 41.35 -33.01
N VAL A 6 -18.59 40.59 -32.44
CA VAL A 6 -19.26 39.47 -33.12
C VAL A 6 -20.74 39.78 -33.26
N ASP A 7 -21.34 39.36 -34.36
CA ASP A 7 -22.74 39.67 -34.66
C ASP A 7 -23.72 38.61 -34.14
N GLY A 8 -23.22 37.43 -33.79
CA GLY A 8 -24.00 36.38 -33.16
C GLY A 8 -23.16 35.34 -32.44
N TYR A 9 -23.75 34.72 -31.42
CA TYR A 9 -23.19 33.57 -30.72
C TYR A 9 -24.31 32.70 -30.15
N ASN A 10 -24.01 31.42 -29.93
CA ASN A 10 -24.92 30.50 -29.27
C ASN A 10 -24.88 30.74 -27.75
N LEU A 11 -26.02 31.14 -27.18
CA LEU A 11 -26.13 31.37 -25.74
C LEU A 11 -25.90 30.06 -24.98
N THR A 12 -24.82 30.03 -24.21
CA THR A 12 -24.43 28.91 -23.35
C THR A 12 -23.90 29.43 -22.03
N TYR A 13 -23.72 28.54 -21.06
CA TYR A 13 -23.21 28.90 -19.73
C TYR A 13 -21.96 28.12 -19.40
N LYS A 14 -21.09 28.74 -18.60
CA LYS A 14 -19.85 28.12 -18.15
C LYS A 14 -20.15 26.86 -17.33
N LYS A 15 -19.61 25.73 -17.77
CA LYS A 15 -19.62 24.48 -17.00
C LYS A 15 -18.61 24.53 -15.85
N THR A 16 -18.96 23.97 -14.69
CA THR A 16 -18.06 23.89 -13.53
C THR A 16 -16.76 23.15 -13.91
N GLY A 17 -15.62 23.77 -13.60
CA GLY A 17 -14.29 23.23 -13.91
C GLY A 17 -13.74 23.60 -15.30
N SER A 18 -14.51 24.30 -16.15
CA SER A 18 -13.95 24.86 -17.40
C SER A 18 -13.24 26.20 -17.16
N THR A 19 -12.33 26.54 -18.08
CA THR A 19 -11.62 27.82 -18.10
C THR A 19 -12.22 28.72 -19.18
N LEU A 20 -12.61 29.94 -18.80
CA LEU A 20 -13.09 30.95 -19.75
C LEU A 20 -11.90 31.66 -20.39
N ALA A 21 -11.98 31.89 -21.70
CA ALA A 21 -10.98 32.65 -22.44
C ALA A 21 -11.54 33.98 -22.92
N VAL A 22 -12.70 33.94 -23.57
CA VAL A 22 -13.41 35.12 -24.06
C VAL A 22 -14.86 35.06 -23.58
N VAL A 23 -15.37 36.18 -23.09
CA VAL A 23 -16.70 36.31 -22.50
C VAL A 23 -17.40 37.50 -23.13
N SER A 24 -18.70 37.37 -23.40
CA SER A 24 -19.53 38.48 -23.86
C SER A 24 -19.57 39.59 -22.81
N LYS A 25 -19.77 40.82 -23.30
CA LYS A 25 -19.94 42.02 -22.45
C LYS A 25 -21.40 42.43 -22.29
N ASP A 26 -22.33 41.65 -22.84
CA ASP A 26 -23.77 41.86 -22.65
C ASP A 26 -24.23 41.37 -21.27
N GLU A 27 -25.53 41.47 -21.02
CA GLU A 27 -26.16 41.05 -19.77
C GLU A 27 -25.98 39.56 -19.44
N TYR A 28 -25.80 38.72 -20.47
CA TYR A 28 -25.70 37.27 -20.32
C TYR A 28 -24.32 36.82 -19.84
N LYS A 29 -23.27 37.61 -20.10
CA LYS A 29 -21.86 37.25 -19.78
C LYS A 29 -21.52 35.83 -20.21
N ALA A 30 -21.97 35.46 -21.41
CA ALA A 30 -21.86 34.14 -21.99
C ALA A 30 -20.41 33.87 -22.47
N PRO A 31 -19.94 32.62 -22.42
CA PRO A 31 -18.63 32.27 -22.93
C PRO A 31 -18.62 32.33 -24.45
N TRP A 32 -17.79 33.18 -25.06
CA TRP A 32 -17.49 33.17 -26.50
C TRP A 32 -16.43 32.12 -26.84
N ALA A 33 -15.46 31.94 -25.94
CA ALA A 33 -14.45 30.90 -26.04
C ALA A 33 -14.16 30.31 -24.66
N ALA A 34 -14.15 28.98 -24.56
CA ALA A 34 -13.83 28.27 -23.33
C ALA A 34 -13.05 26.98 -23.59
N PHE A 35 -12.26 26.59 -22.59
CA PHE A 35 -11.40 25.41 -22.61
C PHE A 35 -11.73 24.48 -21.46
N TRP A 36 -11.56 23.18 -21.67
CA TRP A 36 -11.75 22.18 -20.64
C TRP A 36 -10.88 20.95 -20.86
N TYR A 37 -10.52 20.30 -19.76
CA TYR A 37 -9.85 19.01 -19.76
C TYR A 37 -10.89 17.94 -19.39
N ARG A 38 -11.03 16.91 -20.22
CA ARG A 38 -11.92 15.78 -19.95
C ARG A 38 -11.15 14.48 -20.15
N GLY A 39 -10.87 13.80 -19.03
CA GLY A 39 -9.93 12.67 -19.03
C GLY A 39 -8.52 13.14 -19.41
N LEU A 40 -7.89 12.45 -20.35
CA LEU A 40 -6.60 12.82 -20.94
C LEU A 40 -6.72 13.84 -22.09
N GLY A 41 -7.96 14.06 -22.58
CA GLY A 41 -8.24 14.90 -23.73
C GLY A 41 -8.45 16.38 -23.38
N ARG A 42 -8.24 17.22 -24.38
CA ARG A 42 -8.52 18.66 -24.37
C ARG A 42 -9.77 18.94 -25.20
N SER A 43 -10.64 19.80 -24.70
CA SER A 43 -11.84 20.27 -25.39
C SER A 43 -11.84 21.79 -25.38
N ALA A 44 -12.17 22.39 -26.52
CA ALA A 44 -12.33 23.82 -26.68
C ALA A 44 -13.68 24.05 -27.36
N VAL A 45 -14.33 25.16 -27.03
CA VAL A 45 -15.57 25.58 -27.67
C VAL A 45 -15.44 27.05 -28.07
N LEU A 46 -15.89 27.34 -29.28
CA LEU A 46 -16.17 28.69 -29.76
C LEU A 46 -17.67 28.75 -30.00
N THR A 47 -18.37 29.64 -29.30
CA THR A 47 -19.83 29.75 -29.39
C THR A 47 -20.28 30.80 -30.41
N MET A 48 -19.37 31.69 -30.76
CA MET A 48 -19.47 32.63 -31.87
C MET A 48 -19.28 31.95 -33.23
N GLU A 49 -19.89 32.51 -34.27
CA GLU A 49 -19.75 31.97 -35.63
C GLU A 49 -18.36 32.28 -36.20
N VAL A 50 -17.59 31.23 -36.49
CA VAL A 50 -16.21 31.37 -36.99
C VAL A 50 -16.18 31.79 -38.46
N ALA A 51 -17.12 31.31 -39.27
CA ALA A 51 -17.28 31.69 -40.66
C ALA A 51 -18.76 31.61 -41.06
N GLY A 52 -19.34 32.73 -41.49
CA GLY A 52 -20.73 32.80 -41.91
C GLY A 52 -21.31 34.20 -41.78
N THR A 53 -22.64 34.27 -41.67
CA THR A 53 -23.41 35.52 -41.79
C THR A 53 -23.30 36.39 -40.53
N TYR A 54 -23.12 35.77 -39.37
CA TYR A 54 -23.02 36.38 -38.04
C TYR A 54 -21.58 36.44 -37.50
N THR A 55 -20.59 36.12 -38.33
CA THR A 55 -19.16 36.25 -37.96
C THR A 55 -18.79 37.71 -37.64
N GLY A 56 -19.39 38.68 -38.31
CA GLY A 56 -19.15 40.11 -38.06
C GLY A 56 -17.69 40.52 -38.23
N GLU A 57 -17.20 41.41 -37.37
CA GLU A 57 -15.83 41.92 -37.40
C GLU A 57 -14.78 40.85 -37.05
N PHE A 58 -15.18 39.76 -36.40
CA PHE A 58 -14.25 38.67 -36.06
C PHE A 58 -13.55 38.09 -37.28
N GLY A 59 -14.27 37.91 -38.39
CA GLY A 59 -13.71 37.32 -39.62
C GLY A 59 -12.74 38.24 -40.38
N ARG A 60 -12.64 39.51 -40.00
CA ARG A 60 -11.69 40.48 -40.57
C ARG A 60 -10.66 40.97 -39.57
N TRP A 61 -10.64 40.37 -38.39
CA TRP A 61 -9.74 40.75 -37.32
C TRP A 61 -8.31 40.31 -37.65
N ASP A 62 -7.34 41.21 -37.47
CA ASP A 62 -5.92 40.95 -37.79
C ASP A 62 -5.35 39.69 -37.12
N PHE A 63 -5.93 39.24 -36.00
CA PHE A 63 -5.50 38.04 -35.26
C PHE A 63 -6.47 36.85 -35.42
N TYR A 64 -7.37 36.88 -36.41
CA TYR A 64 -8.34 35.80 -36.66
C TYR A 64 -7.65 34.43 -36.83
N ASP A 65 -6.67 34.36 -37.73
CA ASP A 65 -5.92 33.13 -38.02
C ASP A 65 -5.17 32.64 -36.78
N ASP A 66 -4.41 33.53 -36.13
CA ASP A 66 -3.66 33.21 -34.91
C ASP A 66 -4.59 32.71 -33.79
N PHE A 67 -5.77 33.31 -33.65
CA PHE A 67 -6.74 32.90 -32.64
C PHE A 67 -7.22 31.46 -32.88
N LEU A 68 -7.62 31.12 -34.11
CA LEU A 68 -8.08 29.77 -34.46
C LEU A 68 -6.94 28.74 -34.41
N ILE A 69 -5.77 29.09 -34.93
CA ILE A 69 -4.57 28.25 -34.90
C ILE A 69 -4.17 27.96 -33.46
N ASN A 70 -4.21 28.95 -32.57
CA ASN A 70 -3.87 28.73 -31.17
C ASN A 70 -4.88 27.82 -30.45
N HIS A 71 -6.18 27.93 -30.76
CA HIS A 71 -7.19 27.00 -30.25
C HIS A 71 -6.96 25.57 -30.76
N ALA A 72 -6.69 25.42 -32.07
CA ALA A 72 -6.40 24.13 -32.68
C ALA A 72 -5.10 23.50 -32.16
N ARG A 73 -4.01 24.27 -32.04
CA ARG A 73 -2.73 23.81 -31.45
C ARG A 73 -2.90 23.41 -29.99
N TRP A 74 -3.70 24.15 -29.24
CA TRP A 74 -4.00 23.80 -27.86
C TRP A 74 -4.74 22.45 -27.80
N LEU A 75 -5.73 22.23 -28.67
CA LEU A 75 -6.48 20.98 -28.80
C LEU A 75 -5.60 19.79 -29.22
N LEU A 76 -4.73 19.98 -30.22
CA LEU A 76 -3.84 18.95 -30.76
C LEU A 76 -2.90 18.34 -29.71
N GLY A 77 -2.73 19.01 -28.57
CA GLY A 77 -1.93 18.44 -27.50
C GLY A 77 -0.47 18.34 -27.91
N GLY A 78 0.19 19.48 -28.05
CA GLY A 78 1.64 19.54 -27.99
C GLY A 78 2.06 19.92 -26.57
N THR A 79 3.05 19.24 -26.02
CA THR A 79 3.94 19.86 -25.03
C THR A 79 4.40 21.15 -25.69
N ARG A 80 4.11 22.31 -25.09
CA ARG A 80 4.99 23.45 -25.38
C ARG A 80 6.39 22.91 -25.14
N MET A 81 7.30 23.10 -26.10
CA MET A 81 8.73 22.95 -25.85
C MET A 81 9.10 23.95 -24.75
N GLY A 82 8.77 23.61 -23.51
CA GLY A 82 9.47 24.11 -22.35
C GLY A 82 10.89 23.58 -22.44
N ASP A 83 11.77 24.09 -21.61
CA ASP A 83 13.20 23.74 -21.59
C ASP A 83 13.48 22.28 -21.18
N VAL A 84 12.43 21.44 -21.18
CA VAL A 84 12.36 20.15 -20.52
C VAL A 84 11.41 19.21 -21.28
N TYR A 85 11.92 18.02 -21.61
CA TYR A 85 11.14 16.88 -22.09
C TYR A 85 10.80 15.96 -20.91
N ILE A 86 9.55 15.48 -20.84
CA ILE A 86 9.05 14.68 -19.71
C ILE A 86 8.50 13.38 -20.27
N ASP A 87 9.07 12.27 -19.85
CA ASP A 87 8.60 10.92 -20.09
C ASP A 87 8.11 10.27 -18.79
N LEU A 88 7.17 9.35 -18.90
CA LEU A 88 6.52 8.72 -17.75
C LEU A 88 6.21 7.26 -18.05
N GLU A 89 6.91 6.38 -17.34
CA GLU A 89 6.73 4.94 -17.45
C GLU A 89 6.14 4.35 -16.17
N ARG A 90 5.33 3.29 -16.32
CA ARG A 90 4.78 2.55 -15.18
C ARG A 90 5.52 1.24 -14.99
N GLU A 91 6.14 1.08 -13.83
CA GLU A 91 6.78 -0.16 -13.40
C GLU A 91 5.95 -0.79 -12.27
N GLY A 92 4.99 -1.64 -12.63
CA GLY A 92 4.11 -2.28 -11.66
C GLY A 92 3.27 -1.25 -10.88
N GLN A 93 3.57 -1.09 -9.59
CA GLN A 93 2.90 -0.13 -8.69
C GLN A 93 3.65 1.21 -8.61
N ASP A 94 4.86 1.28 -9.14
CA ASP A 94 5.64 2.50 -9.17
C ASP A 94 5.50 3.20 -10.53
N ALA A 95 5.59 4.52 -10.51
CA ALA A 95 5.71 5.33 -11.70
C ALA A 95 7.07 6.03 -11.69
N VAL A 96 7.70 6.01 -12.85
CA VAL A 96 9.03 6.54 -13.10
C VAL A 96 8.88 7.73 -14.03
N VAL A 97 9.15 8.92 -13.49
CA VAL A 97 9.16 10.17 -14.26
C VAL A 97 10.59 10.45 -14.68
N THR A 98 10.83 10.49 -15.99
CA THR A 98 12.12 10.86 -16.56
C THR A 98 12.02 12.25 -17.16
N VAL A 99 12.95 13.10 -16.80
CA VAL A 99 13.00 14.50 -17.20
C VAL A 99 14.32 14.78 -17.88
N GLU A 100 14.27 15.11 -19.16
CA GLU A 100 15.43 15.48 -19.96
C GLU A 100 15.49 16.99 -20.16
N LEU A 101 16.63 17.58 -19.83
CA LEU A 101 16.88 19.01 -19.97
C LEU A 101 17.48 19.32 -21.34
N ASP A 102 17.10 20.43 -21.95
CA ASP A 102 17.71 20.90 -23.21
C ASP A 102 19.19 21.33 -22.97
N PRO A 103 20.17 20.67 -23.63
CA PRO A 103 21.59 21.03 -23.48
C PRO A 103 21.93 22.45 -23.95
N GLN A 104 21.15 23.05 -24.85
CA GLN A 104 21.44 24.37 -25.42
C GLN A 104 20.90 25.54 -24.59
N ARG A 105 20.04 25.28 -23.60
CA ARG A 105 19.40 26.31 -22.75
C ARG A 105 19.82 26.26 -21.28
N GLN A 106 21.01 25.72 -21.02
CA GLN A 106 21.61 25.42 -19.71
C GLN A 106 21.75 26.56 -18.68
N SER A 107 21.37 27.81 -18.96
CA SER A 107 21.84 28.97 -18.18
C SER A 107 21.29 29.10 -16.74
N GLY A 108 20.48 28.16 -16.23
CA GLY A 108 19.97 28.18 -14.83
C GLY A 108 19.68 26.80 -14.21
N LEU A 109 19.13 25.87 -14.99
CA LEU A 109 18.61 24.57 -14.52
C LEU A 109 19.63 23.64 -13.82
N ALA A 110 20.93 23.87 -14.00
CA ALA A 110 21.98 23.12 -13.30
C ALA A 110 22.14 23.51 -11.82
N LYS A 111 21.65 24.69 -11.40
CA LYS A 111 21.80 25.19 -10.02
C LYS A 111 20.66 24.78 -9.10
N GLN A 112 19.44 24.63 -9.64
CA GLN A 112 18.30 24.08 -8.91
C GLN A 112 17.58 23.06 -9.79
N PRO A 113 17.52 21.78 -9.39
CA PRO A 113 16.77 20.78 -10.15
C PRO A 113 15.28 21.17 -10.16
N PRO A 114 14.55 20.84 -11.25
CA PRO A 114 13.12 21.08 -11.31
C PRO A 114 12.40 20.34 -10.19
N LYS A 115 11.19 20.79 -9.83
CA LYS A 115 10.36 20.14 -8.81
C LYS A 115 9.24 19.34 -9.47
N LEU A 116 9.04 18.10 -9.05
CA LEU A 116 7.94 17.26 -9.48
C LEU A 116 6.76 17.39 -8.50
N PHE A 117 5.59 17.69 -9.04
CA PHE A 117 4.33 17.61 -8.33
C PHE A 117 3.49 16.52 -8.97
N VAL A 118 3.05 15.56 -8.16
CA VAL A 118 2.16 14.49 -8.60
C VAL A 118 0.81 14.65 -7.92
N VAL A 119 -0.23 14.77 -8.73
CA VAL A 119 -1.62 14.84 -8.27
C VAL A 119 -2.22 13.43 -8.36
N PRO A 120 -2.54 12.77 -7.24
CA PRO A 120 -3.19 11.46 -7.24
C PRO A 120 -4.64 11.53 -7.73
N PRO A 121 -5.24 10.39 -8.12
CA PRO A 121 -6.65 10.30 -8.45
C PRO A 121 -7.53 10.66 -7.24
N GLY A 122 -8.63 11.37 -7.47
CA GLY A 122 -9.55 11.83 -6.43
C GLY A 122 -9.76 13.34 -6.46
N ASP A 123 -10.26 13.91 -5.35
CA ASP A 123 -10.44 15.36 -5.23
C ASP A 123 -9.07 16.07 -5.23
N GLU A 124 -8.85 16.92 -6.23
CA GLU A 124 -7.56 17.49 -6.68
C GLU A 124 -6.81 18.35 -5.63
N ARG A 125 -7.23 18.34 -4.35
CA ARG A 125 -6.76 19.27 -3.31
C ARG A 125 -6.27 18.63 -2.01
N GLN A 126 -6.39 17.32 -1.81
CA GLN A 126 -6.09 16.75 -0.48
C GLN A 126 -4.64 16.31 -0.27
N LYS A 127 -3.91 15.90 -1.32
CA LYS A 127 -2.52 15.42 -1.16
C LYS A 127 -1.72 15.44 -2.46
N VAL A 128 -0.86 16.43 -2.65
CA VAL A 128 0.12 16.42 -3.75
C VAL A 128 1.36 15.67 -3.28
N LEU A 129 1.86 14.71 -4.06
CA LEU A 129 3.14 14.07 -3.79
C LEU A 129 4.25 14.92 -4.40
N LEU A 130 5.37 15.02 -3.70
CA LEU A 130 6.56 15.77 -4.10
C LEU A 130 7.76 14.82 -4.12
N PRO A 131 7.89 13.94 -5.11
CA PRO A 131 9.02 13.04 -5.21
C PRO A 131 10.26 13.85 -5.59
N ASP A 132 11.38 13.56 -4.94
CA ASP A 132 12.65 14.21 -5.26
C ASP A 132 13.24 13.63 -6.54
N PHE A 133 13.72 14.50 -7.43
CA PHE A 133 14.49 14.08 -8.59
C PHE A 133 15.91 13.68 -8.21
N GLN A 134 16.39 12.61 -8.84
CA GLN A 134 17.77 12.16 -8.77
C GLN A 134 18.42 12.28 -10.14
N TRP A 135 19.67 12.74 -10.18
CA TRP A 135 20.43 12.80 -11.42
C TRP A 135 20.89 11.40 -11.82
N VAL A 136 20.50 10.95 -13.01
CA VAL A 136 20.93 9.67 -13.60
C VAL A 136 21.84 9.86 -14.81
N GLY A 137 21.84 11.06 -15.40
CA GLY A 137 22.77 11.46 -16.45
C GLY A 137 23.05 12.96 -16.41
N PRO A 138 23.93 13.48 -17.29
CA PRO A 138 24.27 14.90 -17.32
C PRO A 138 23.09 15.84 -17.55
N PHE A 139 22.08 15.36 -18.29
CA PHE A 139 20.87 16.12 -18.64
C PHE A 139 19.58 15.39 -18.27
N THR A 140 19.69 14.31 -17.49
CA THR A 140 18.56 13.41 -17.22
C THR A 140 18.35 13.28 -15.72
N LEU A 141 17.16 13.65 -15.28
CA LEU A 141 16.69 13.47 -13.92
C LEU A 141 15.58 12.43 -13.89
N GLN A 142 15.56 11.62 -12.85
CA GLN A 142 14.56 10.59 -12.65
C GLN A 142 13.96 10.73 -11.26
N ALA A 143 12.63 10.65 -11.19
CA ALA A 143 11.90 10.62 -9.93
C ALA A 143 10.98 9.40 -9.93
N ARG A 144 10.97 8.66 -8.83
CA ARG A 144 10.12 7.48 -8.65
C ARG A 144 9.10 7.74 -7.55
N PHE A 145 7.84 7.41 -7.79
CA PHE A 145 6.80 7.46 -6.78
C PHE A 145 5.88 6.25 -6.85
N ARG A 146 5.40 5.82 -5.69
CA ARG A 146 4.46 4.70 -5.57
C ARG A 146 3.03 5.18 -5.82
N MET A 147 2.26 4.44 -6.61
CA MET A 147 0.83 4.66 -6.81
C MET A 147 0.03 3.83 -5.80
N ASP A 148 -0.43 4.48 -4.74
CA ASP A 148 -1.18 3.83 -3.65
C ASP A 148 -2.69 3.69 -3.93
N GLN A 149 -3.20 4.36 -4.97
CA GLN A 149 -4.62 4.41 -5.30
C GLN A 149 -4.84 4.06 -6.76
N THR A 150 -5.93 3.36 -7.05
CA THR A 150 -6.36 3.12 -8.43
C THR A 150 -6.84 4.42 -9.06
N GLY A 151 -6.43 4.69 -10.29
CA GLY A 151 -6.84 5.86 -11.07
C GLY A 151 -5.67 6.57 -11.75
N THR A 152 -5.96 7.74 -12.31
CA THR A 152 -5.00 8.54 -13.08
C THR A 152 -4.27 9.53 -12.20
N TYR A 153 -2.94 9.39 -12.16
CA TYR A 153 -2.00 10.35 -11.58
C TYR A 153 -1.57 11.35 -12.65
N ARG A 154 -1.57 12.64 -12.30
CA ARG A 154 -1.13 13.71 -13.19
C ARG A 154 0.19 14.27 -12.70
N THR A 155 1.12 14.52 -13.61
CA THR A 155 2.44 15.08 -13.27
C THR A 155 2.56 16.54 -13.73
N LEU A 156 3.18 17.34 -12.89
CA LEU A 156 3.54 18.73 -13.18
C LEU A 156 5.00 18.91 -12.80
N VAL A 157 5.78 19.48 -13.70
CA VAL A 157 7.19 19.80 -13.46
C VAL A 157 7.32 21.31 -13.41
N GLN A 158 7.82 21.84 -12.30
CA GLN A 158 8.11 23.25 -12.15
C GLN A 158 9.60 23.48 -12.39
N THR A 159 9.93 24.30 -13.38
CA THR A 159 11.30 24.74 -13.65
C THR A 159 11.66 25.96 -12.79
N GLU A 160 12.95 26.32 -12.73
CA GLU A 160 13.47 27.45 -11.94
C GLU A 160 12.73 28.77 -12.20
N ASN A 161 12.33 29.02 -13.46
CA ASN A 161 11.62 30.21 -13.89
C ASN A 161 10.18 30.31 -13.33
N GLY A 162 9.79 29.38 -12.45
CA GLY A 162 8.43 29.25 -11.92
C GLY A 162 7.44 28.70 -12.95
N GLN A 163 7.91 28.35 -14.15
CA GLN A 163 7.07 27.82 -15.21
C GLN A 163 6.66 26.38 -14.87
N LEU A 164 5.35 26.16 -14.77
CA LEU A 164 4.77 24.84 -14.60
C LEU A 164 4.51 24.22 -15.98
N THR A 165 5.24 23.16 -16.28
CA THR A 165 5.05 22.31 -17.45
C THR A 165 4.25 21.08 -17.04
N ARG A 166 3.16 20.80 -17.76
CA ARG A 166 2.37 19.57 -17.54
C ARG A 166 3.11 18.39 -18.18
N GLY A 167 3.40 17.37 -17.39
CA GLY A 167 3.93 16.10 -17.91
C GLY A 167 2.80 15.15 -18.33
N PRO A 168 3.16 13.98 -18.87
CA PRO A 168 2.20 12.91 -19.15
C PRO A 168 1.48 12.47 -17.87
N ALA A 169 0.32 11.85 -18.05
CA ALA A 169 -0.42 11.23 -16.95
C ALA A 169 -0.26 9.71 -17.01
N VAL A 170 -0.13 9.08 -15.84
CA VAL A 170 -0.05 7.62 -15.70
C VAL A 170 -1.30 7.13 -14.99
N THR A 171 -1.83 5.99 -15.42
CA THR A 171 -3.00 5.40 -14.78
C THR A 171 -2.63 4.05 -14.19
N LEU A 172 -2.98 3.86 -12.92
CA LEU A 172 -3.01 2.54 -12.30
C LEU A 172 -4.45 2.00 -12.41
N PRO A 173 -4.75 1.09 -13.35
CA PRO A 173 -6.13 0.66 -13.61
C PRO A 173 -6.66 -0.32 -12.56
N TYR A 174 -5.78 -1.17 -12.02
CA TYR A 174 -6.05 -2.15 -10.98
C TYR A 174 -4.71 -2.55 -10.35
N SER A 175 -4.75 -3.30 -9.27
CA SER A 175 -3.53 -3.63 -8.52
C SER A 175 -2.63 -4.59 -9.31
N PRO A 176 -1.30 -4.35 -9.41
CA PRO A 176 -0.42 -5.08 -10.33
C PRO A 176 -0.33 -6.59 -10.09
N GLU A 177 -0.66 -7.08 -8.90
CA GLU A 177 -0.73 -8.52 -8.59
C GLU A 177 -1.82 -9.26 -9.38
N PHE A 178 -2.83 -8.54 -9.88
CA PHE A 178 -3.86 -9.09 -10.75
C PHE A 178 -3.51 -8.92 -12.24
N ALA A 179 -2.36 -8.32 -12.57
CA ALA A 179 -1.97 -8.14 -13.95
C ALA A 179 -1.62 -9.51 -14.55
N PRO A 180 -2.23 -9.89 -15.69
CA PRO A 180 -1.87 -11.13 -16.35
C PRO A 180 -0.40 -11.03 -16.77
N GLN A 181 0.44 -11.89 -16.21
CA GLN A 181 1.81 -12.06 -16.66
C GLN A 181 1.76 -12.78 -18.01
N LEU A 182 2.35 -12.16 -19.03
CA LEU A 182 2.42 -12.73 -20.39
C LEU A 182 3.39 -13.93 -20.44
N ASP A 183 4.32 -14.01 -19.50
CA ASP A 183 5.30 -15.08 -19.41
C ASP A 183 4.75 -16.24 -18.57
N SER A 184 4.12 -17.21 -19.23
CA SER A 184 3.53 -18.41 -18.60
C SER A 184 4.53 -19.23 -17.79
N ASP A 185 5.81 -19.19 -18.17
CA ASP A 185 6.82 -20.13 -17.67
C ASP A 185 7.40 -19.70 -16.32
N THR A 186 7.39 -18.38 -16.03
CA THR A 186 7.93 -17.80 -14.80
C THR A 186 7.20 -18.33 -13.56
N GLY A 187 5.87 -18.47 -13.63
CA GLY A 187 5.07 -19.00 -12.52
C GLY A 187 5.41 -20.45 -12.19
N GLY A 188 5.58 -21.29 -13.21
CA GLY A 188 5.97 -22.68 -13.03
C GLY A 188 7.34 -22.83 -12.39
N MET A 189 8.32 -22.02 -12.81
CA MET A 189 9.67 -21.99 -12.22
C MET A 189 9.66 -21.59 -10.75
N ILE A 190 8.92 -20.54 -10.38
CA ILE A 190 8.81 -20.08 -8.98
C ILE A 190 8.18 -21.18 -8.12
N LEU A 191 7.12 -21.84 -8.61
CA LEU A 191 6.47 -22.93 -7.88
C LEU A 191 7.40 -24.14 -7.72
N ALA A 192 8.21 -24.47 -8.74
CA ALA A 192 9.21 -25.53 -8.65
C ALA A 192 10.30 -25.20 -7.61
N GLN A 193 10.82 -23.97 -7.62
CA GLN A 193 11.80 -23.51 -6.63
C GLN A 193 11.22 -23.49 -5.21
N LEU A 194 9.95 -23.09 -5.05
CA LEU A 194 9.28 -23.11 -3.76
C LEU A 194 9.06 -24.53 -3.25
N ALA A 195 8.76 -25.48 -4.13
CA ALA A 195 8.67 -26.90 -3.77
C ALA A 195 10.03 -27.42 -3.27
N GLU A 196 11.13 -27.09 -3.95
CA GLU A 196 12.48 -27.48 -3.52
C GLU A 196 12.85 -26.91 -2.14
N LEU A 197 12.61 -25.61 -1.93
CA LEU A 197 12.92 -24.94 -0.66
C LEU A 197 12.06 -25.44 0.51
N SER A 198 10.80 -25.79 0.25
CA SER A 198 9.88 -26.28 1.28
C SER A 198 9.99 -27.79 1.54
N GLY A 199 10.76 -28.52 0.72
CA GLY A 199 10.71 -29.99 0.68
C GLY A 199 9.37 -30.53 0.16
N GLY A 200 8.58 -29.68 -0.50
CA GLY A 200 7.35 -30.03 -1.17
C GLY A 200 7.58 -30.75 -2.49
N LYS A 201 6.49 -31.15 -3.15
CA LYS A 201 6.51 -31.79 -4.46
C LYS A 201 5.52 -31.13 -5.41
N SER A 202 5.96 -30.84 -6.63
CA SER A 202 5.09 -30.37 -7.70
C SER A 202 4.15 -31.51 -8.11
N ARG A 203 2.85 -31.29 -8.00
CA ARG A 203 1.80 -32.24 -8.39
C ARG A 203 1.00 -31.62 -9.51
N VAL A 204 1.02 -32.25 -10.68
CA VAL A 204 0.20 -31.85 -11.83
C VAL A 204 -1.18 -32.52 -11.74
N ASP A 205 -1.23 -33.71 -11.15
CA ASP A 205 -2.47 -34.45 -10.92
C ASP A 205 -3.07 -34.10 -9.54
N VAL A 206 -4.29 -33.56 -9.55
CA VAL A 206 -5.04 -33.19 -8.35
C VAL A 206 -5.43 -34.43 -7.53
N VAL A 207 -5.64 -35.58 -8.17
CA VAL A 207 -6.09 -36.79 -7.46
C VAL A 207 -4.98 -37.34 -6.56
N SER A 208 -3.72 -37.24 -6.99
CA SER A 208 -2.54 -37.64 -6.21
C SER A 208 -2.36 -36.90 -4.86
N ILE A 209 -3.11 -35.81 -4.62
CA ILE A 209 -3.10 -35.09 -3.33
C ILE A 209 -3.73 -35.95 -2.24
N PHE A 210 -4.75 -36.73 -2.57
CA PHE A 210 -5.51 -37.53 -1.59
C PHE A 210 -4.78 -38.80 -1.14
N GLU A 211 -3.75 -39.23 -1.87
CA GLU A 211 -2.93 -40.40 -1.52
C GLU A 211 -1.97 -40.13 -0.36
N ASP A 212 -1.66 -38.87 -0.11
CA ASP A 212 -0.67 -38.42 0.89
C ASP A 212 -1.28 -37.32 1.78
N PRO A 213 -2.29 -37.66 2.59
CA PRO A 213 -2.99 -36.67 3.41
C PRO A 213 -2.06 -36.09 4.47
N PRO A 214 -2.15 -34.79 4.77
CA PRO A 214 -1.33 -34.17 5.79
C PRO A 214 -1.58 -34.82 7.15
N ASN A 215 -0.51 -34.99 7.93
CA ASN A 215 -0.59 -35.47 9.30
C ASN A 215 -1.35 -34.46 10.18
N SER A 216 -2.67 -34.62 10.27
CA SER A 216 -3.51 -33.81 11.15
C SER A 216 -3.54 -34.43 12.55
N ALA A 217 -3.38 -33.60 13.58
CA ALA A 217 -3.57 -34.02 14.96
C ALA A 217 -5.03 -34.46 15.16
N ARG A 218 -5.23 -35.78 15.33
CA ARG A 218 -6.56 -36.37 15.53
C ARG A 218 -6.84 -36.54 17.01
N MET A 219 -7.89 -35.90 17.52
CA MET A 219 -8.42 -36.21 18.84
C MET A 219 -9.11 -37.57 18.80
N MET A 220 -8.61 -38.54 19.57
CA MET A 220 -9.22 -39.85 19.72
C MET A 220 -9.85 -39.99 21.12
N PRO A 221 -11.08 -40.51 21.23
CA PRO A 221 -11.68 -40.76 22.53
C PRO A 221 -10.94 -41.88 23.26
N LEU A 222 -10.27 -41.55 24.37
CA LEU A 222 -9.58 -42.52 25.23
C LEU A 222 -10.53 -43.26 26.19
N LEU A 223 -11.74 -42.72 26.38
CA LEU A 223 -12.74 -43.24 27.29
C LEU A 223 -13.06 -44.74 27.08
N PRO A 224 -13.32 -45.26 25.86
CA PRO A 224 -13.60 -46.69 25.69
C PRO A 224 -12.43 -47.58 26.12
N TYR A 225 -11.19 -47.17 25.83
CA TYR A 225 -9.99 -47.91 26.22
C TYR A 225 -9.78 -47.89 27.74
N LEU A 226 -10.00 -46.74 28.38
CA LEU A 226 -9.88 -46.60 29.84
C LEU A 226 -10.97 -47.38 30.58
N VAL A 227 -12.21 -47.42 30.05
CA VAL A 227 -13.29 -48.23 30.63
C VAL A 227 -12.97 -49.72 30.53
N MET A 228 -12.49 -50.20 29.37
CA MET A 228 -12.04 -51.60 29.25
C MET A 228 -10.91 -51.92 30.22
N ALA A 229 -9.92 -51.02 30.36
CA ALA A 229 -8.82 -51.20 31.31
C ALA A 229 -9.32 -51.22 32.76
N ALA A 230 -10.27 -50.35 33.13
CA ALA A 230 -10.86 -50.31 34.46
C ALA A 230 -11.64 -51.60 34.79
N ILE A 231 -12.41 -52.13 33.84
CA ILE A 231 -13.12 -53.41 34.00
C ILE A 231 -12.11 -54.55 34.17
N ALA A 232 -11.06 -54.59 33.35
CA ALA A 232 -10.01 -55.62 33.47
C ALA A 232 -9.31 -55.55 34.84
N LEU A 233 -8.95 -54.35 35.31
CA LEU A 233 -8.36 -54.14 36.63
C LEU A 233 -9.31 -54.56 37.76
N LEU A 234 -10.61 -54.26 37.64
CA LEU A 234 -11.62 -54.69 38.61
C LEU A 234 -11.71 -56.22 38.69
N VAL A 235 -11.73 -56.90 37.53
CA VAL A 235 -11.76 -58.37 37.48
C VAL A 235 -10.49 -58.95 38.10
N VAL A 236 -9.32 -58.38 37.80
CA VAL A 236 -8.04 -58.80 38.40
C VAL A 236 -8.04 -58.58 39.90
N GLU A 237 -8.57 -57.47 40.40
CA GLU A 237 -8.67 -57.20 41.83
C GLU A 237 -9.62 -58.19 42.54
N ILE A 238 -10.79 -58.45 41.97
CA ILE A 238 -11.75 -59.43 42.50
C ILE A 238 -11.13 -60.83 42.51
N ALA A 239 -10.47 -61.24 41.42
CA ALA A 239 -9.78 -62.51 41.34
C ALA A 239 -8.66 -62.60 42.39
N GLY A 240 -7.84 -61.55 42.54
CA GLY A 240 -6.78 -61.46 43.53
C GLY A 240 -7.29 -61.61 44.97
N ARG A 241 -8.38 -60.93 45.31
CA ARG A 241 -9.02 -61.01 46.63
C ARG A 241 -9.69 -62.37 46.87
N ARG A 242 -10.42 -62.91 45.89
CA ARG A 242 -11.22 -64.14 46.04
C ARG A 242 -10.36 -65.40 46.03
N LEU A 243 -9.33 -65.44 45.18
CA LEU A 243 -8.40 -66.56 45.10
C LEU A 243 -7.25 -66.44 46.13
N SER A 244 -7.28 -65.41 47.00
CA SER A 244 -6.24 -65.12 47.99
C SER A 244 -4.82 -65.04 47.39
N LEU A 245 -4.71 -64.64 46.11
CA LEU A 245 -3.45 -64.61 45.37
C LEU A 245 -2.46 -63.60 45.99
N TRP A 246 -2.98 -62.54 46.61
CA TRP A 246 -2.17 -61.55 47.33
C TRP A 246 -1.77 -61.96 48.76
N LYS A 247 -2.37 -63.01 49.34
CA LYS A 247 -1.94 -63.55 50.65
C LYS A 247 -0.67 -64.38 50.54
N ARG A 248 -0.34 -64.95 49.37
CA ARG A 248 0.92 -65.68 49.14
C ARG A 248 2.11 -64.76 48.87
N SER A 249 1.90 -63.54 48.38
CA SER A 249 2.97 -62.57 48.12
C SER A 249 3.37 -61.74 49.35
N MET A 250 2.60 -61.80 50.44
CA MET A 250 2.82 -61.03 51.67
C MET A 250 3.08 -61.94 52.89
N ALA A 251 3.67 -63.12 52.66
CA ALA A 251 4.13 -64.04 53.71
C ALA A 251 5.67 -64.03 53.88
N SER A 252 6.38 -63.11 53.23
CA SER A 252 7.82 -62.94 53.38
C SER A 252 8.19 -61.45 53.40
N ALA A 253 7.74 -60.76 54.44
CA ALA A 253 8.35 -59.52 54.89
C ALA A 253 8.69 -59.71 56.38
N PRO A 254 9.97 -59.73 56.78
CA PRO A 254 10.30 -59.76 58.20
C PRO A 254 9.89 -58.43 58.84
N ASP A 255 9.29 -58.52 60.01
CA ASP A 255 9.04 -57.41 60.92
C ASP A 255 10.37 -56.70 61.20
N ALA A 256 10.51 -55.49 60.65
CA ALA A 256 11.49 -54.53 61.12
C ALA A 256 10.72 -53.40 61.80
N THR A 257 10.40 -53.63 63.07
CA THR A 257 10.12 -52.59 64.05
C THR A 257 11.33 -51.66 64.07
N THR A 258 11.19 -50.49 63.44
CA THR A 258 12.02 -49.33 63.74
C THR A 258 11.05 -48.20 63.99
N GLU A 259 10.89 -47.89 65.27
CA GLU A 259 10.28 -46.64 65.73
C GLU A 259 10.92 -45.49 64.95
N ARG A 260 10.17 -44.94 64.01
CA ARG A 260 10.42 -43.62 63.48
C ARG A 260 9.37 -42.73 64.10
N SER A 261 9.77 -42.03 65.15
CA SER A 261 9.03 -40.90 65.70
C SER A 261 8.66 -39.96 64.55
N LEU A 262 7.38 -39.95 64.21
CA LEU A 262 6.81 -38.95 63.32
C LEU A 262 6.43 -37.77 64.21
N ASP A 263 7.36 -36.83 64.37
CA ASP A 263 6.98 -35.46 64.67
C ASP A 263 6.07 -34.97 63.54
N PRO A 264 4.85 -34.52 63.84
CA PRO A 264 3.92 -34.08 62.83
C PRO A 264 4.19 -32.60 62.57
N GLU A 265 4.96 -32.24 61.53
CA GLU A 265 4.78 -30.94 60.87
C GLU A 265 5.30 -30.91 59.42
N LEU A 266 4.37 -30.58 58.53
CA LEU A 266 4.50 -29.68 57.39
C LEU A 266 5.88 -29.58 56.69
N GLY A 267 6.00 -30.17 55.50
CA GLY A 267 7.16 -29.83 54.65
C GLY A 267 7.23 -30.40 53.24
N TYR A 268 6.34 -31.32 52.84
CA TYR A 268 6.51 -31.99 51.55
C TYR A 268 5.84 -31.26 50.36
N ARG A 269 4.89 -30.35 50.60
CA ARG A 269 4.19 -29.61 49.53
C ARG A 269 4.90 -28.32 49.07
N GLU A 270 5.80 -27.74 49.86
CA GLU A 270 6.44 -26.45 49.50
C GLU A 270 7.72 -26.59 48.66
N ARG A 271 8.44 -27.72 48.76
CA ARG A 271 9.73 -27.91 48.06
C ARG A 271 9.61 -28.07 46.54
N TRP A 272 8.47 -28.56 46.03
CA TRP A 272 8.27 -28.70 44.58
C TRP A 272 7.77 -27.40 43.93
N LEU A 273 6.98 -26.60 44.64
CA LEU A 273 6.49 -25.30 44.15
C LEU A 273 7.59 -24.23 44.13
N THR A 274 8.50 -24.24 45.10
CA THR A 274 9.61 -23.25 45.18
C THR A 274 10.68 -23.45 44.10
N ARG A 275 10.94 -24.69 43.66
CA ARG A 275 11.86 -24.97 42.54
C ARG A 275 11.32 -24.50 41.19
N ARG A 276 10.01 -24.60 40.95
CA ARG A 276 9.38 -24.07 39.72
C ARG A 276 9.33 -22.54 39.70
N ARG A 277 9.09 -21.90 40.85
CA ARG A 277 9.08 -20.43 40.95
C ARG A 277 10.46 -19.79 40.74
N LYS A 278 11.54 -20.37 41.28
CA LYS A 278 12.91 -19.84 41.05
C LYS A 278 13.37 -19.94 39.60
N LYS A 279 12.99 -21.00 38.87
CA LYS A 279 13.36 -21.16 37.45
C LYS A 279 12.56 -20.22 36.54
N ALA A 280 11.29 -19.98 36.85
CA ALA A 280 10.44 -19.02 36.13
C ALA A 280 10.82 -17.56 36.44
N SER A 281 11.23 -17.23 37.67
CA SER A 281 11.66 -15.86 37.99
C SER A 281 13.02 -15.50 37.39
N GLN A 282 13.97 -16.44 37.34
CA GLN A 282 15.26 -16.20 36.66
C GLN A 282 15.10 -16.04 35.14
N ALA A 283 14.21 -16.80 34.50
CA ALA A 283 13.89 -16.64 33.08
C ALA A 283 13.20 -15.29 32.78
N ASN A 284 12.26 -14.87 33.63
CA ASN A 284 11.55 -13.59 33.44
C ASN A 284 12.42 -12.36 33.75
N VAL A 285 13.34 -12.44 34.72
CA VAL A 285 14.30 -11.34 35.00
C VAL A 285 15.36 -11.22 33.91
N ALA A 286 15.80 -12.33 33.31
CA ALA A 286 16.72 -12.31 32.16
C ALA A 286 16.06 -11.74 30.88
N LEU A 287 14.77 -12.02 30.66
CA LEU A 287 14.00 -11.44 29.54
C LEU A 287 13.66 -9.95 29.75
N ALA A 288 13.45 -9.51 31.00
CA ALA A 288 13.11 -8.12 31.34
C ALA A 288 14.34 -7.19 31.34
N ASN A 289 15.54 -7.72 31.64
CA ASN A 289 16.79 -6.97 31.64
C ASN A 289 17.60 -7.09 30.34
N SER A 290 17.04 -7.68 29.29
CA SER A 290 17.70 -7.68 27.98
C SER A 290 17.72 -6.25 27.40
N PRO A 291 18.90 -5.72 27.02
CA PRO A 291 19.06 -4.34 26.57
C PRO A 291 18.22 -4.00 25.33
N GLU A 292 17.88 -5.01 24.52
CA GLU A 292 17.03 -4.87 23.34
C GLU A 292 15.56 -4.62 23.67
N LYS A 293 15.04 -5.24 24.74
CA LYS A 293 13.64 -5.09 25.18
C LYS A 293 13.41 -3.76 25.90
N GLN A 294 14.36 -3.33 26.74
CA GLN A 294 14.31 -2.02 27.39
C GLN A 294 14.38 -0.88 26.36
N LYS A 295 15.19 -1.04 25.29
CA LYS A 295 15.26 -0.09 24.18
C LYS A 295 13.98 -0.06 23.35
N ALA A 296 13.33 -1.21 23.15
CA ALA A 296 12.03 -1.29 22.48
C ALA A 296 10.91 -0.62 23.30
N GLU A 297 10.81 -0.89 24.61
CA GLU A 297 9.78 -0.27 25.48
C GLU A 297 9.96 1.24 25.62
N THR A 298 11.20 1.73 25.83
CA THR A 298 11.45 3.19 25.85
C THR A 298 11.13 3.86 24.52
N THR A 299 11.38 3.19 23.38
CA THR A 299 11.03 3.74 22.07
C THR A 299 9.52 3.83 21.87
N VAL A 300 8.77 2.81 22.29
CA VAL A 300 7.31 2.76 22.17
C VAL A 300 6.65 3.79 23.08
N ASP A 301 7.06 3.89 24.35
CA ASP A 301 6.54 4.90 25.28
C ASP A 301 6.83 6.34 24.81
N HIS A 302 8.01 6.56 24.24
CA HIS A 302 8.36 7.87 23.67
C HIS A 302 7.51 8.20 22.43
N ILE A 303 7.13 7.21 21.61
CA ILE A 303 6.21 7.40 20.47
C ILE A 303 4.81 7.76 20.96
N TYR A 304 4.28 7.05 21.97
CA TYR A 304 2.95 7.34 22.52
C TYR A 304 2.90 8.67 23.26
N ALA A 305 3.93 9.04 24.01
CA ALA A 305 4.04 10.36 24.64
C ALA A 305 4.05 11.49 23.61
N ARG A 306 4.80 11.32 22.51
CA ARG A 306 4.87 12.30 21.41
C ARG A 306 3.55 12.38 20.63
N ALA A 307 2.84 11.27 20.46
CA ALA A 307 1.50 11.25 19.86
C ALA A 307 0.46 11.96 20.74
N LYS A 308 0.50 11.74 22.06
CA LYS A 308 -0.40 12.38 23.03
C LYS A 308 -0.17 13.89 23.14
N GLN A 309 1.08 14.34 23.08
CA GLN A 309 1.41 15.78 23.01
C GLN A 309 0.93 16.42 21.71
N ARG A 310 1.07 15.75 20.56
CA ARG A 310 0.55 16.22 19.26
C ARG A 310 -0.98 16.28 19.21
N ALA A 311 -1.67 15.37 19.89
CA ALA A 311 -3.12 15.41 20.01
C ALA A 311 -3.57 16.61 20.87
N ARG A 312 -2.91 16.84 22.02
CA ARG A 312 -3.20 17.98 22.89
C ARG A 312 -2.93 19.34 22.25
N SER A 313 -1.86 19.45 21.44
CA SER A 313 -1.54 20.70 20.73
C SER A 313 -2.52 21.02 19.60
N ARG A 314 -3.30 20.04 19.11
CA ARG A 314 -4.34 20.27 18.11
C ARG A 314 -5.65 20.77 18.73
N THR A 315 -5.95 20.37 19.95
CA THR A 315 -7.16 20.80 20.68
C THR A 315 -7.04 22.15 21.39
N GLN A 316 -5.87 22.80 21.35
CA GLN A 316 -5.63 24.12 21.97
C GLN A 316 -5.52 25.27 20.95
N ASN A 317 -5.61 24.96 19.65
CA ASN A 317 -5.50 25.93 18.56
C ASN A 317 -6.79 26.04 17.71
N ASP A 318 -7.89 25.44 18.19
CA ASP A 318 -9.28 25.74 17.79
C ASP A 318 -9.95 26.47 18.97
#